data_AF-A0A8J2JHU7-F1
#
_entry.id   AF-A0A8J2JHU7-F1
#
_cell.length_a   1.000
_cell.length_b   1.000
_cell.length_c   1.000
_cell.angle_alpha   90.00
_cell.angle_beta   90.00
_cell.angle_gamma   90.00
#
_symmetry.space_group_name_H-M   'P 1'
#
loop_
_entity.id
_entity.type
_entity.pdbx_description
1 polymer ?
#
loop_
_entity_poly.entity_id
_entity_poly.type
_entity_poly.pdbx_seq_one_letter_code
_entity_poly.pdbx_strand_id
1 'polypeptide(L)'
;MSDIKIWHRICIVCKHDDVVQYTQLPTPPPENDKGENDKGENEKDAAVVHTNCPDPSLNDTNAAYQCRSCRSAMALEGHKLQLKMMEERSQEKK
;
A
#
# COMPACT_ATOMS: atom_id res chain seq x y z
N MET A 1 11.85 -15.91 16.10
CA MET A 1 12.51 -15.38 14.89
C MET A 1 11.57 -14.35 14.31
N SER A 2 12.05 -13.15 14.00
CA SER A 2 11.23 -12.06 13.49
C SER A 2 11.24 -12.15 11.97
N ASP A 3 10.16 -12.67 11.36
CA ASP A 3 10.10 -12.80 9.90
C ASP A 3 9.73 -11.45 9.28
N ILE A 4 10.59 -10.93 8.40
CA ILE A 4 10.26 -9.75 7.59
C ILE A 4 9.45 -10.24 6.40
N LYS A 5 8.16 -9.89 6.35
CA LYS A 5 7.31 -10.21 5.20
C LYS A 5 7.41 -9.09 4.17
N ILE A 6 7.92 -9.41 2.99
CA ILE A 6 7.94 -8.51 1.82
C ILE A 6 6.75 -8.87 0.93
N TRP A 7 5.87 -7.92 0.69
CA TRP A 7 4.70 -8.06 -0.15
C TRP A 7 4.92 -7.41 -1.52
N HIS A 8 4.90 -8.20 -2.58
CA HIS A 8 4.91 -7.76 -3.96
C HIS A 8 3.49 -7.50 -4.45
N ARG A 9 3.23 -6.29 -4.95
CA ARG A 9 1.93 -5.89 -5.50
C ARG A 9 2.09 -5.40 -6.93
N ILE A 10 1.55 -6.14 -7.88
CA ILE A 10 1.71 -5.84 -9.30
C ILE A 10 0.54 -4.97 -9.76
N CYS A 11 0.84 -3.77 -10.25
CA CYS A 11 -0.18 -2.86 -10.79
C CYS A 11 -0.87 -3.49 -12.01
N ILE A 12 -2.19 -3.61 -11.98
CA ILE A 12 -2.92 -4.22 -13.10
C ILE A 12 -2.83 -3.40 -14.40
N VAL A 13 -2.60 -2.09 -14.28
CA VAL A 13 -2.57 -1.14 -15.41
C VAL A 13 -1.18 -1.14 -16.06
N CYS A 14 -0.13 -0.78 -15.33
CA CYS A 14 1.22 -0.61 -15.88
C CYS A 14 2.16 -1.78 -15.63
N LYS A 15 1.71 -2.84 -14.95
CA LYS A 15 2.50 -4.03 -14.58
C LYS A 15 3.74 -3.74 -13.72
N HIS A 16 3.83 -2.54 -13.15
CA HIS A 16 4.87 -2.19 -12.19
C HIS A 16 4.71 -3.01 -10.91
N ASP A 17 5.81 -3.59 -10.43
CA ASP A 17 5.87 -4.30 -9.16
C ASP A 17 6.22 -3.34 -8.02
N ASP A 18 5.25 -3.07 -7.16
CA ASP A 18 5.45 -2.29 -5.94
C ASP A 18 5.78 -3.23 -4.77
N VAL A 19 6.98 -3.05 -4.20
CA VAL A 19 7.48 -3.82 -3.06
C VAL A 19 7.12 -3.13 -1.76
N VAL A 20 6.38 -3.80 -0.89
CA VAL A 20 5.97 -3.29 0.43
C VAL A 20 6.54 -4.15 1.54
N GLN A 21 7.33 -3.56 2.42
CA GLN A 21 7.76 -4.24 3.64
C GLN A 21 6.62 -4.19 4.67
N TYR A 22 6.11 -5.36 5.05
CA TYR A 22 5.19 -5.48 6.17
C TYR A 22 6.01 -5.61 7.45
N THR A 23 6.42 -4.48 8.03
CA THR A 23 6.87 -4.47 9.42
C THR A 23 5.66 -4.82 10.29
N GLN A 24 5.70 -5.93 11.01
CA GLN A 24 4.75 -6.17 12.10
C GLN A 24 4.76 -4.93 12.99
N LEU A 25 3.60 -4.27 13.10
CA LEU A 25 3.42 -3.23 14.11
C LEU A 25 3.79 -3.86 15.46
N PRO A 26 4.60 -3.20 16.30
CA PRO A 26 4.90 -3.73 17.62
C PRO A 26 3.58 -4.00 18.32
N THR A 27 3.38 -5.25 18.72
CA THR A 27 2.25 -5.66 19.55
C THR A 27 2.22 -4.69 20.74
N PRO A 28 1.10 -4.03 21.05
CA PRO A 28 1.02 -3.21 22.25
C PRO A 28 1.47 -4.10 23.43
N PRO A 29 2.35 -3.59 24.31
CA PRO A 29 2.86 -4.39 25.40
C PRO A 29 1.68 -4.96 26.20
N PRO A 30 1.74 -6.23 26.63
CA PRO A 30 0.70 -6.79 27.49
C PRO A 30 0.56 -5.89 28.72
N GLU A 31 -0.68 -5.60 29.13
CA GLU A 31 -1.02 -4.64 30.20
C GLU A 31 -0.44 -4.99 31.58
N ASN A 32 0.36 -6.03 31.72
CA ASN A 32 1.01 -6.41 32.96
C ASN A 32 2.42 -6.92 32.68
N ASP A 33 3.43 -6.05 32.74
CA ASP A 33 4.64 -6.40 33.45
C ASP A 33 5.40 -5.17 33.93
N LYS A 34 5.76 -5.19 35.22
CA LYS A 34 6.63 -4.21 35.85
C LYS A 34 8.06 -4.59 35.51
N GLY A 35 8.82 -3.64 34.98
CA GLY A 35 10.24 -3.60 35.26
C GLY A 35 11.17 -3.68 34.06
N GLU A 36 12.09 -2.74 34.11
CA GLU A 36 13.46 -2.80 33.59
C GLU A 36 13.68 -2.51 32.11
N ASN A 37 14.34 -1.37 31.92
CA ASN A 37 15.12 -1.01 30.75
C ASN A 37 16.01 -2.18 30.34
N ASP A 38 15.91 -2.62 29.09
CA ASP A 38 17.08 -3.17 28.43
C ASP A 38 17.16 -2.72 26.97
N LYS A 39 18.19 -1.93 26.71
CA LYS A 39 18.72 -1.61 25.39
C LYS A 39 19.40 -2.89 24.89
N GLY A 40 18.66 -3.70 24.16
CA GLY A 40 19.20 -4.89 23.52
C GLY A 40 19.13 -4.77 22.00
N GLU A 41 20.21 -4.26 21.39
CA GLU A 41 20.54 -4.53 19.99
C GLU A 41 20.44 -6.04 19.76
N ASN A 42 19.46 -6.46 18.97
CA ASN A 42 19.31 -7.84 18.56
C ASN A 42 18.89 -7.81 17.09
N GLU A 43 19.86 -7.49 16.23
CA GLU A 43 19.87 -7.92 14.83
C GLU A 43 19.94 -9.47 14.82
N LYS A 44 18.84 -10.11 15.20
CA LYS A 44 18.63 -11.52 14.96
C LYS A 44 18.29 -11.64 13.49
N ASP A 45 19.12 -12.36 12.73
CA ASP A 45 18.92 -12.71 11.32
C ASP A 45 17.43 -12.90 11.02
N ALA A 46 16.83 -11.85 10.47
CA ALA A 46 15.41 -11.83 10.18
C ALA A 46 15.23 -12.58 8.86
N ALA A 47 14.55 -13.73 8.91
CA ALA A 47 14.23 -14.47 7.69
C ALA A 47 13.32 -13.58 6.83
N VAL A 48 13.80 -13.24 5.63
CA VAL A 48 13.03 -12.46 4.65
C VAL A 48 12.11 -13.40 3.90
N VAL A 49 10.81 -13.23 4.06
CA VAL A 49 9.79 -14.01 3.38
C VAL A 49 9.10 -13.15 2.33
N HIS A 50 9.34 -13.46 1.06
CA HIS A 50 8.65 -12.81 -0.05
C HIS A 50 7.28 -13.46 -0.26
N THR A 51 6.24 -12.65 -0.41
CA THR A 51 4.89 -13.11 -0.71
C THR A 51 4.20 -12.18 -1.72
N ASN A 52 3.37 -12.77 -2.58
CA ASN A 52 2.49 -12.01 -3.45
C ASN A 52 1.21 -11.59 -2.73
N CYS A 53 0.87 -12.22 -1.60
CA CYS A 53 -0.29 -11.85 -0.79
C CYS A 53 -0.04 -12.27 0.68
N PRO A 54 0.06 -11.34 1.64
CA PRO A 54 0.40 -11.66 3.01
C PRO A 54 -0.77 -12.29 3.79
N ASP A 55 -2.01 -12.15 3.30
CA ASP A 55 -3.22 -12.67 3.91
C ASP A 55 -4.27 -13.02 2.81
N PRO A 56 -4.91 -14.20 2.83
CA PRO A 56 -5.95 -14.55 1.86
C PRO A 56 -7.10 -13.54 1.74
N SER A 57 -7.42 -12.81 2.81
CA SER A 57 -8.44 -11.75 2.80
C SER A 57 -8.08 -10.55 1.89
N LEU A 58 -6.79 -10.39 1.57
CA LEU A 58 -6.29 -9.32 0.71
C LEU A 58 -6.20 -9.74 -0.77
N ASN A 59 -6.60 -10.96 -1.12
CA ASN A 59 -6.50 -11.47 -2.50
C ASN A 59 -7.21 -10.56 -3.51
N ASP A 60 -8.44 -10.15 -3.23
CA ASP A 60 -9.21 -9.29 -4.15
C ASP A 60 -8.58 -7.90 -4.27
N THR A 61 -8.11 -7.35 -3.15
CA THR A 61 -7.41 -6.06 -3.12
C THR A 61 -6.11 -6.11 -3.92
N ASN A 62 -5.40 -7.23 -3.84
CA ASN A 62 -4.16 -7.45 -4.57
C ASN A 62 -4.40 -7.68 -6.07
N ALA A 63 -5.44 -8.45 -6.42
CA ALA A 63 -5.84 -8.70 -7.79
C ALA A 63 -6.31 -7.43 -8.52
N ALA A 64 -6.87 -6.46 -7.78
CA ALA A 64 -7.28 -5.16 -8.31
C ALA A 64 -6.25 -4.04 -8.09
N TYR A 65 -5.02 -4.35 -7.66
CA TYR A 65 -4.05 -3.34 -7.26
C TYR A 65 -3.70 -2.36 -8.39
N GLN A 66 -3.74 -1.07 -8.09
CA GLN A 66 -3.26 -0.01 -8.96
C GLN A 66 -2.20 0.82 -8.23
N CYS A 67 -1.04 1.01 -8.85
CA CYS A 67 0.02 1.84 -8.29
C CYS A 67 -0.45 3.31 -8.18
N ARG A 68 0.25 4.08 -7.34
CA ARG A 68 -0.09 5.49 -7.09
C ARG A 68 -0.11 6.31 -8.38
N SER A 69 0.87 6.10 -9.25
CA SER A 69 0.98 6.83 -10.52
C SER A 69 -0.22 6.59 -11.44
N CYS A 70 -0.67 5.35 -11.60
CA CYS A 70 -1.85 5.04 -12.42
C CYS A 70 -3.14 5.62 -11.82
N ARG A 71 -3.30 5.56 -10.50
CA ARG A 71 -4.44 6.18 -9.81
C ARG A 71 -4.47 7.69 -10.00
N SER A 72 -3.31 8.35 -9.87
CA SER A 72 -3.19 9.80 -10.09
C SER A 72 -3.46 10.20 -11.54
N ALA A 73 -3.01 9.41 -12.52
CA ALA A 73 -3.27 9.66 -13.93
C ALA A 73 -4.78 9.63 -14.24
N MET A 74 -5.50 8.62 -13.74
CA MET A 74 -6.95 8.50 -13.91
C MET A 74 -7.70 9.68 -13.27
N ALA A 75 -7.29 10.11 -12.07
CA ALA A 75 -7.88 11.27 -11.41
C ALA A 75 -7.67 12.56 -12.23
N LEU A 76 -6.48 12.73 -12.81
CA LEU A 76 -6.17 13.88 -13.66
C LEU A 76 -7.00 13.89 -14.95
N GLU A 77 -7.18 12.73 -15.58
CA GLU A 77 -8.05 12.58 -16.75
C GLU A 77 -9.52 12.91 -16.42
N GLY A 78 -10.01 12.41 -15.28
CA GLY A 78 -11.35 12.75 -14.78
C GLY A 78 -11.53 14.25 -14.55
N HIS A 79 -10.54 14.91 -13.95
CA HIS A 79 -10.56 16.37 -13.77
C HIS A 79 -10.58 17.12 -15.10
N LYS A 80 -9.78 16.69 -16.09
CA LYS A 80 -9.80 17.28 -17.44
C LYS A 80 -11.16 17.12 -18.12
N LEU A 81 -11.80 15.97 -17.96
CA LEU A 81 -13.14 15.73 -18.51
C LEU A 81 -14.18 16.65 -17.86
N GLN A 82 -14.13 16.81 -16.53
CA GLN A 82 -15.05 17.71 -15.82
C GLN A 82 -14.94 19.16 -16.28
N LEU A 83 -13.72 19.65 -16.50
CA LEU A 83 -13.48 21.00 -17.04
C LEU A 83 -14.08 21.18 -18.43
N LYS A 84 -13.84 20.23 -19.35
CA LYS A 84 -14.41 20.27 -20.70
C LYS A 84 -15.94 20.32 -20.69
N MET A 85 -16.57 19.48 -19.88
CA MET A 85 -18.04 19.47 -19.75
C MET A 85 -18.59 20.77 -19.16
N MET A 86 -17.80 21.50 -18.37
CA MET A 86 -18.19 22.81 -17.85
C MET A 86 -18.07 23.88 -18.95
N GLU A 87 -16.97 23.87 -19.69
CA GLU A 87 -16.72 24.79 -20.81
C GLU A 87 -17.79 24.65 -21.91
N GLU A 88 -18.11 23.42 -22.33
CA GLU A 88 -19.15 23.15 -23.34
C GLU A 88 -20.53 23.66 -22.89
N ARG A 89 -20.94 23.37 -21.65
CA ARG A 89 -22.19 23.89 -21.08
C ARG A 89 -22.22 25.41 -20.96
N SER A 90 -21.08 26.07 -20.84
CA SER A 90 -20.98 27.52 -20.82
C SER A 90 -21.09 28.14 -22.22
N GLN A 91 -20.70 27.40 -23.27
CA GLN A 91 -20.85 27.85 -24.66
C GLN A 91 -22.29 27.69 -25.16
N GLU A 92 -23.00 26.64 -24.74
CA GLU A 92 -24.43 26.43 -25.08
C GLU A 92 -25.38 27.52 -24.52
N LYS A 93 -24.92 28.33 -23.56
CA LYS A 93 -25.70 29.42 -22.94
C LYS A 93 -25.48 30.80 -23.59
N LYS A 94 -24.62 30.89 -24.61
CA LYS A 94 -24.39 32.12 -25.39
C LYS A 94 -25.10 32.03 -26.73
#